data_AF-A0A969LW60-F1
#
_entry.id   AF-A0A969LW60-F1
#
_cell.length_a   1.000
_cell.length_b   1.000
_cell.length_c   1.000
_cell.angle_alpha   90.00
_cell.angle_beta   90.00
_cell.angle_gamma   90.00
#
_symmetry.space_group_name_H-M   'P 1'
#
loop_
_entity.id
_entity.type
_entity.pdbx_description
1 polymer ?
#
loop_
_entity_poly.entity_id
_entity_poly.type
_entity_poly.pdbx_seq_one_letter_code
_entity_poly.pdbx_strand_id
1 'polypeptide(L)'
;MKNRSPIVGIHLGSNLIALAGIGLVGYGLMFLIRNFTGFIELGLTPEHVGGTPEQIRNFSPALFNYISHLQVAVAAFIIALGVAVIPLALKGIRTGQRWALWTAFLAPVIGVGIALPLHYPYGLATLGHLGLIYLDAVILLVGTVLSYKALDRR
;
A
#
# COMPACT_ATOMS: atom_id res chain seq x y z
N MET A 1 -29.37 -7.01 19.43
CA MET A 1 -28.03 -6.64 18.89
C MET A 1 -27.12 -6.26 20.06
N LYS A 2 -26.03 -7.01 20.30
CA LYS A 2 -25.14 -6.77 21.45
C LYS A 2 -24.35 -5.49 21.21
N ASN A 3 -24.64 -4.44 21.97
CA ASN A 3 -24.01 -3.12 21.85
C ASN A 3 -22.54 -3.26 22.27
N ARG A 4 -21.64 -3.50 21.31
CA ARG A 4 -20.20 -3.54 21.61
C ARG A 4 -19.77 -2.13 22.03
N SER A 5 -19.04 -2.04 23.14
CA SER A 5 -18.52 -0.75 23.65
C SER A 5 -17.80 0.02 22.54
N PRO A 6 -18.03 1.34 22.39
CA PRO A 6 -17.33 2.20 21.41
C PRO A 6 -15.81 2.04 21.46
N ILE A 7 -15.25 1.75 22.63
CA ILE A 7 -13.81 1.49 22.82
C ILE A 7 -13.37 0.24 22.04
N VAL A 8 -14.09 -0.87 22.15
CA VAL A 8 -13.77 -2.12 21.44
C VAL A 8 -13.82 -1.91 19.92
N GLY A 9 -14.78 -1.12 19.44
CA GLY A 9 -14.90 -0.76 18.02
C GLY A 9 -13.70 0.04 17.50
N ILE A 10 -13.25 1.04 18.27
CA ILE A 10 -12.08 1.85 17.93
C ILE A 10 -10.80 1.01 17.89
N HIS A 11 -10.61 0.11 18.87
CA HIS A 11 -9.43 -0.75 18.89
C HIS A 11 -9.41 -1.72 17.70
N LEU A 12 -10.53 -2.35 17.36
CA LEU A 12 -10.61 -3.23 16.20
C LEU A 12 -10.34 -2.48 14.89
N GLY A 13 -11.02 -1.34 14.66
CA GLY A 13 -10.82 -0.54 13.45
C GLY A 13 -9.38 -0.02 13.32
N SER A 14 -8.83 0.55 14.40
CA SER A 14 -7.44 1.03 14.40
C SER A 14 -6.42 -0.09 14.22
N ASN A 15 -6.67 -1.30 14.72
CA ASN A 15 -5.81 -2.45 14.49
C ASN A 15 -5.80 -2.87 13.02
N LEU A 16 -6.95 -2.84 12.35
CA LEU A 16 -7.02 -3.15 10.92
C LEU A 16 -6.32 -2.08 10.06
N ILE A 17 -6.48 -0.80 10.39
CA ILE A 17 -5.75 0.28 9.70
C ILE A 17 -4.24 0.15 9.95
N ALA A 18 -3.82 -0.19 11.17
CA ALA A 18 -2.41 -0.45 11.46
C ALA A 18 -1.89 -1.68 10.71
N LEU A 19 -2.70 -2.73 10.58
CA LEU A 19 -2.38 -3.91 9.77
C LEU A 19 -2.20 -3.54 8.29
N ALA A 20 -3.05 -2.67 7.74
CA ALA A 20 -2.86 -2.15 6.39
C ALA A 20 -1.54 -1.36 6.27
N GLY A 21 -1.23 -0.50 7.25
CA GLY A 21 0.06 0.17 7.30
C GLY A 21 1.27 -0.79 7.34
N ILE A 22 1.16 -1.90 8.08
CA ILE A 22 2.16 -2.98 8.07
C ILE A 22 2.20 -3.68 6.70
N GLY A 23 1.04 -3.91 6.07
CA GLY A 23 0.91 -4.45 4.72
C GLY A 23 1.65 -3.59 3.69
N LEU A 24 1.48 -2.27 3.73
CA LEU A 24 2.24 -1.32 2.92
C LEU A 24 3.76 -1.44 3.15
N VAL A 25 4.21 -1.47 4.41
CA VAL A 25 5.64 -1.66 4.72
C VAL A 25 6.16 -2.99 4.15
N GLY A 26 5.43 -4.08 4.36
CA GLY A 26 5.79 -5.40 3.88
C GLY A 26 5.85 -5.48 2.35
N TYR A 27 4.85 -4.91 1.67
CA TYR A 27 4.79 -4.84 0.22
C TYR A 27 5.93 -3.99 -0.34
N GLY A 28 6.18 -2.81 0.24
CA GLY A 28 7.28 -1.94 -0.18
C GLY A 28 8.66 -2.58 0.04
N LEU A 29 8.87 -3.31 1.14
CA LEU A 29 10.10 -4.07 1.36
C LEU A 29 10.27 -5.20 0.34
N MET A 30 9.20 -5.96 0.06
CA MET A 30 9.21 -7.00 -0.96
C MET A 30 9.55 -6.42 -2.33
N PHE A 31 8.92 -5.30 -2.71
CA PHE A 31 9.15 -4.60 -3.96
C PHE A 31 10.60 -4.09 -4.07
N LEU A 32 11.14 -3.52 -2.98
CA LEU A 32 12.54 -3.08 -2.90
C LEU A 32 13.52 -4.24 -3.11
N ILE A 33 13.30 -5.36 -2.41
CA ILE A 33 14.15 -6.56 -2.55
C ILE A 33 14.04 -7.10 -3.98
N ARG A 34 12.85 -7.11 -4.56
CA ARG A 34 12.61 -7.62 -5.91
C ARG A 34 13.37 -6.81 -6.96
N ASN A 35 13.43 -5.48 -6.84
CA ASN A 35 14.22 -4.62 -7.73
C ASN A 35 15.68 -5.10 -7.84
N PHE A 36 16.32 -5.46 -6.73
CA PHE A 36 17.73 -5.88 -6.73
C PHE A 36 17.96 -7.36 -7.03
N THR A 37 16.96 -8.21 -6.82
CA THR A 37 17.10 -9.67 -6.99
C THR A 37 16.51 -10.20 -8.29
N GLY A 38 15.60 -9.46 -8.93
CA GLY A 38 15.00 -9.90 -10.19
C GLY A 38 14.41 -8.80 -11.07
N PHE A 39 14.43 -7.53 -10.66
CA PHE A 39 14.07 -6.31 -11.41
C PHE A 39 12.60 -6.19 -11.87
N ILE A 40 12.00 -7.29 -12.34
CA ILE A 40 10.59 -7.35 -12.71
C ILE A 40 9.74 -7.50 -11.46
N GLU A 41 8.76 -6.61 -11.32
CA GLU A 41 7.87 -6.49 -10.18
C GLU A 41 7.06 -7.79 -9.97
N LEU A 42 6.64 -8.05 -8.73
CA LEU A 42 5.89 -9.25 -8.38
C LEU A 42 4.65 -9.36 -9.27
N GLY A 43 4.38 -10.57 -9.80
CA GLY A 43 3.21 -10.84 -10.62
C GLY A 43 3.28 -10.34 -12.07
N LEU A 44 4.39 -9.73 -12.48
CA LEU A 44 4.71 -9.42 -13.87
C LEU A 44 5.72 -10.42 -14.43
N THR A 45 5.79 -10.49 -15.76
CA THR A 45 6.72 -11.36 -16.51
C THR A 45 7.51 -10.53 -17.52
N PRO A 46 8.60 -11.08 -18.11
CA PRO A 46 9.34 -10.41 -19.19
C PRO A 46 8.46 -9.90 -20.33
N GLU A 47 7.41 -10.63 -20.68
CA GLU A 47 6.47 -10.25 -21.74
C GLU A 47 5.69 -8.96 -21.41
N HIS A 48 5.38 -8.73 -20.13
CA HIS A 48 4.69 -7.52 -19.69
C HIS A 48 5.58 -6.28 -19.78
N VAL A 49 6.90 -6.45 -19.64
CA VAL A 49 7.88 -5.33 -19.60
C VAL A 49 8.73 -5.22 -20.87
N GLY A 50 8.53 -6.13 -21.84
CA GLY A 50 9.21 -6.12 -23.14
C GLY A 50 10.57 -6.83 -23.19
N GLY A 51 10.94 -7.62 -22.18
CA GLY A 51 12.18 -8.40 -22.18
C GLY A 51 12.63 -8.87 -20.80
N THR A 52 13.66 -9.73 -20.75
CA THR A 52 14.28 -10.12 -19.49
C THR A 52 15.14 -8.98 -18.91
N PRO A 53 15.45 -9.00 -17.59
CA PRO A 53 16.36 -8.02 -17.00
C PRO A 53 17.70 -7.90 -17.72
N GLU A 54 18.25 -9.01 -18.22
CA GLU A 54 19.50 -9.06 -18.98
C GLU A 54 19.35 -8.38 -20.34
N GLN A 55 18.25 -8.66 -21.06
CA GLN A 55 17.97 -8.02 -22.35
C GLN A 55 17.83 -6.50 -22.20
N ILE A 56 17.08 -6.05 -21.19
CA ILE A 56 16.87 -4.62 -20.90
C ILE A 56 18.21 -3.96 -20.53
N ARG A 57 19.01 -4.59 -19.68
CA ARG A 57 20.33 -4.08 -19.28
C ARG A 57 21.30 -4.02 -20.45
N ASN A 58 21.30 -5.01 -21.32
CA ASN A 58 22.16 -5.05 -22.52
C ASN A 58 21.75 -4.01 -23.57
N PHE A 59 20.45 -3.71 -23.67
CA PHE A 59 19.95 -2.64 -24.53
C PHE A 59 20.44 -1.26 -24.04
N SER A 60 20.28 -0.97 -22.75
CA SER A 60 20.79 0.27 -22.16
C SER A 60 20.97 0.13 -20.64
N PRO A 61 22.23 0.07 -20.14
CA PRO A 61 22.48 0.07 -18.70
C PRO A 61 21.96 1.34 -18.01
N ALA A 62 21.99 2.48 -18.71
CA ALA A 62 21.48 3.74 -18.18
C ALA A 62 19.96 3.69 -17.97
N LEU A 63 19.20 3.15 -18.93
CA LEU A 63 17.76 3.00 -18.82
C LEU A 63 17.39 1.99 -17.72
N PHE A 64 18.12 0.87 -17.63
CA PHE A 64 17.94 -0.11 -16.56
C PHE A 64 18.10 0.54 -15.18
N ASN A 65 19.18 1.31 -14.98
CA ASN A 65 19.43 2.00 -13.71
C ASN A 65 18.40 3.09 -13.42
N TYR A 66 17.93 3.81 -14.45
CA TYR A 66 16.87 4.82 -14.31
C TYR A 66 15.55 4.20 -13.82
N ILE A 67 15.13 3.07 -14.40
CA ILE A 67 13.94 2.32 -13.96
C ILE A 67 14.15 1.79 -12.55
N SER A 68 15.32 1.20 -12.27
CA SER A 68 15.64 0.67 -10.94
C SER A 68 15.58 1.76 -9.86
N HIS A 69 16.11 2.95 -10.14
CA HIS A 69 16.01 4.10 -9.25
C HIS A 69 14.55 4.48 -8.96
N LEU A 70 13.68 4.51 -9.98
CA LEU A 70 12.26 4.79 -9.80
C LEU A 70 11.58 3.71 -8.96
N GLN A 71 11.88 2.43 -9.20
CA GLN A 71 11.34 1.33 -8.38
C GLN A 71 11.76 1.45 -6.91
N VAL A 72 13.04 1.77 -6.64
CA VAL A 72 13.54 2.00 -5.28
C VAL A 72 12.83 3.19 -4.64
N ALA A 73 12.67 4.30 -5.37
CA ALA A 73 11.98 5.48 -4.86
C ALA A 73 10.51 5.18 -4.52
N VAL A 74 9.79 4.50 -5.41
CA VAL A 74 8.40 4.06 -5.18
C VAL A 74 8.32 3.14 -3.96
N ALA A 75 9.22 2.15 -3.85
CA ALA A 75 9.28 1.26 -2.68
C ALA A 75 9.47 2.04 -1.37
N ALA A 76 10.40 3.00 -1.36
CA ALA A 76 10.68 3.83 -0.20
C ALA A 76 9.47 4.68 0.21
N PHE A 77 8.74 5.25 -0.76
CA PHE A 77 7.53 6.01 -0.47
C PHE A 77 6.39 5.13 0.05
N ILE A 78 6.22 3.91 -0.48
CA ILE A 78 5.23 2.95 0.04
C ILE A 78 5.56 2.56 1.49
N ILE A 79 6.84 2.29 1.79
CA ILE A 79 7.31 2.01 3.15
C ILE A 79 7.03 3.20 4.07
N ALA A 80 7.42 4.41 3.66
CA ALA A 80 7.23 5.63 4.45
C ALA A 80 5.74 5.89 4.74
N LEU A 81 4.88 5.65 3.75
CA LEU A 81 3.44 5.76 3.90
C LEU A 81 2.91 4.77 4.94
N GLY A 82 3.32 3.50 4.87
CA GLY A 82 2.96 2.51 5.88
C GLY A 82 3.45 2.87 7.28
N VAL A 83 4.71 3.33 7.39
CA VAL A 83 5.31 3.84 8.64
C VAL A 83 4.53 5.02 9.21
N ALA A 84 3.92 5.88 8.37
CA ALA A 84 3.08 6.98 8.81
C ALA A 84 1.66 6.52 9.22
N VAL A 85 1.06 5.59 8.49
CA VAL A 85 -0.29 5.06 8.76
C VAL A 85 -0.37 4.34 10.11
N ILE A 86 0.67 3.57 10.47
CA ILE A 86 0.72 2.81 11.73
C ILE A 86 0.52 3.69 12.99
N PRO A 87 1.32 4.74 13.25
CA PRO A 87 1.16 5.60 14.41
C PRO A 87 -0.12 6.45 14.35
N LEU A 88 -0.57 6.88 13.16
CA LEU A 88 -1.87 7.54 13.00
C LEU A 88 -3.00 6.63 13.52
N ALA A 89 -2.94 5.35 13.18
CA ALA A 89 -3.91 4.37 13.65
C ALA A 89 -3.78 4.06 15.15
N LEU A 90 -2.58 3.68 15.60
CA LEU A 90 -2.36 3.20 16.96
C LEU A 90 -2.40 4.30 18.03
N LYS A 91 -2.13 5.56 17.67
CA LYS A 91 -2.16 6.70 18.61
C LYS A 91 -3.25 7.71 18.27
N GLY A 92 -3.28 8.21 17.04
CA GLY A 92 -4.23 9.26 16.66
C GLY A 92 -5.69 8.79 16.74
N ILE A 93 -6.04 7.73 16.02
CA ILE A 93 -7.42 7.22 15.98
C ILE A 93 -7.85 6.74 17.38
N ARG A 94 -6.98 6.05 18.11
CA ARG A 94 -7.30 5.55 19.47
C ARG A 94 -7.57 6.65 20.49
N THR A 95 -6.92 7.81 20.33
CA THR A 95 -7.17 8.99 21.17
C THR A 95 -8.37 9.82 20.72
N GLY A 96 -9.12 9.37 19.70
CA GLY A 96 -10.34 10.04 19.26
C GLY A 96 -10.15 11.05 18.13
N GLN A 97 -8.95 11.16 17.57
CA GLN A 97 -8.61 12.21 16.60
C GLN A 97 -9.14 11.86 15.20
N ARG A 98 -10.22 12.54 14.77
CA ARG A 98 -10.81 12.34 13.44
C ARG A 98 -9.88 12.71 12.29
N TRP A 99 -9.01 13.71 12.47
CA TRP A 99 -8.02 14.06 11.45
C TRP A 99 -7.07 12.88 11.20
N ALA A 100 -6.66 12.14 12.24
CA ALA A 100 -5.78 11.00 12.09
C ALA A 100 -6.43 9.85 11.31
N LEU A 101 -7.73 9.63 11.50
CA LEU A 101 -8.51 8.66 10.71
C LEU A 101 -8.49 9.03 9.22
N TRP A 102 -8.85 10.27 8.90
CA TRP A 102 -8.92 10.70 7.52
C TRP A 102 -7.55 10.82 6.86
N THR A 103 -6.52 11.24 7.57
CA THR A 103 -5.14 11.21 7.05
C THR A 103 -4.69 9.77 6.77
N ALA A 104 -4.94 8.83 7.68
CA ALA A 104 -4.56 7.43 7.49
C ALA A 104 -5.30 6.76 6.31
N PHE A 105 -6.54 7.17 6.03
CA PHE A 105 -7.33 6.67 4.91
C PHE A 105 -6.98 7.35 3.58
N LEU A 106 -6.98 8.70 3.55
CA LEU A 106 -6.84 9.46 2.32
C LEU A 106 -5.43 9.41 1.74
N ALA A 107 -4.38 9.33 2.57
CA ALA A 107 -3.00 9.32 2.06
C ALA A 107 -2.73 8.10 1.15
N PRO A 108 -3.04 6.85 1.55
CA PRO A 108 -2.96 5.70 0.64
C PRO A 108 -3.94 5.77 -0.53
N VAL A 109 -5.18 6.21 -0.29
CA VAL A 109 -6.19 6.29 -1.35
C VAL A 109 -5.80 7.26 -2.46
N ILE A 110 -5.21 8.40 -2.13
CA ILE A 110 -4.70 9.36 -3.12
C ILE A 110 -3.54 8.74 -3.90
N GLY A 111 -2.56 8.14 -3.20
CA GLY A 111 -1.41 7.51 -3.85
C GLY A 111 -1.82 6.40 -4.82
N VAL A 112 -2.64 5.45 -4.35
CA VAL A 112 -3.14 4.34 -5.17
C VAL A 112 -4.10 4.85 -6.24
N GLY A 113 -5.00 5.78 -5.93
CA GLY A 113 -5.98 6.31 -6.88
C GLY A 113 -5.35 7.01 -8.08
N ILE A 114 -4.18 7.64 -7.90
CA ILE A 114 -3.42 8.26 -9.00
C ILE A 114 -2.62 7.21 -9.79
N ALA A 115 -1.99 6.25 -9.11
CA ALA A 115 -1.11 5.27 -9.77
C ALA A 115 -1.85 4.12 -10.46
N LEU A 116 -2.95 3.65 -9.86
CA LEU A 116 -3.69 2.47 -10.30
C LEU A 116 -4.19 2.55 -11.76
N PRO A 117 -4.72 3.69 -12.26
CA PRO A 117 -5.19 3.79 -13.65
C PRO A 117 -4.14 3.43 -14.70
N LEU A 118 -2.86 3.69 -14.47
CA LEU A 118 -1.79 3.38 -15.43
C LEU A 118 -1.60 1.86 -15.64
N HIS A 119 -2.03 1.02 -14.71
CA HIS A 119 -1.81 -0.42 -14.81
C HIS A 119 -2.70 -1.08 -15.86
N TYR A 120 -3.86 -0.50 -16.16
CA TYR A 120 -4.81 -1.07 -17.12
C TYR A 120 -4.41 -0.90 -18.59
N PRO A 121 -4.15 0.33 -19.11
CA PRO A 121 -3.85 0.53 -20.53
C PRO A 121 -2.53 -0.12 -20.95
N TYR A 122 -1.61 -0.37 -20.01
CA TYR A 122 -0.32 -1.01 -20.27
C TYR A 122 -0.30 -2.51 -19.94
N GLY A 123 -1.45 -3.12 -19.60
CA GLY A 123 -1.53 -4.56 -19.33
C GLY A 123 -0.81 -5.02 -18.05
N LEU A 124 -0.47 -4.10 -17.15
CA LEU A 124 0.24 -4.38 -15.89
C LEU A 124 -0.72 -4.75 -14.75
N ALA A 125 -2.04 -4.64 -14.95
CA ALA A 125 -3.06 -4.90 -13.94
C ALA A 125 -3.30 -6.41 -13.68
N THR A 126 -2.24 -7.21 -13.59
CA THR A 126 -2.35 -8.64 -13.29
C THR A 126 -2.77 -8.84 -11.83
N LEU A 127 -3.45 -9.96 -11.55
CA LEU A 127 -3.84 -10.30 -10.17
C LEU A 127 -2.63 -10.53 -9.27
N GLY A 128 -1.54 -11.10 -9.80
CA GLY A 128 -0.31 -11.29 -9.04
C GLY A 128 0.37 -9.97 -8.67
N HIS A 129 0.21 -8.96 -9.52
CA HIS A 129 0.83 -7.65 -9.33
C HIS A 129 0.02 -6.76 -8.39
N LEU A 130 -1.28 -6.63 -8.63
CA LEU A 130 -2.18 -5.74 -7.87
C LEU A 130 -2.95 -6.42 -6.73
N GLY A 131 -2.98 -7.75 -6.67
CA GLY A 131 -3.82 -8.48 -5.71
C GLY A 131 -3.55 -8.15 -4.25
N LEU A 132 -2.27 -7.98 -3.88
CA LEU A 132 -1.91 -7.57 -2.51
C LEU A 132 -2.34 -6.14 -2.19
N ILE A 133 -2.26 -5.23 -3.16
CA ILE A 133 -2.73 -3.85 -2.99
C ILE A 133 -4.25 -3.80 -2.85
N TYR A 134 -5.00 -4.60 -3.61
CA TYR A 134 -6.45 -4.69 -3.44
C TYR A 134 -6.84 -5.27 -2.08
N LEU A 135 -6.15 -6.33 -1.63
CA LEU A 135 -6.38 -6.89 -0.31
C LEU A 135 -6.12 -5.85 0.79
N ASP A 136 -5.00 -5.13 0.71
CA ASP A 136 -4.64 -4.10 1.68
C ASP A 136 -5.65 -2.95 1.69
N ALA A 137 -6.11 -2.50 0.52
CA ALA A 137 -7.14 -1.48 0.38
C ALA A 137 -8.47 -1.89 1.04
N VAL A 138 -8.87 -3.16 0.91
CA VAL A 138 -10.06 -3.70 1.60
C VAL A 138 -9.88 -3.68 3.12
N ILE A 139 -8.71 -4.10 3.62
CA ILE A 139 -8.40 -4.06 5.06
C ILE A 139 -8.45 -2.63 5.59
N LEU A 140 -7.83 -1.69 4.87
CA LEU A 140 -7.85 -0.26 5.19
C LEU A 140 -9.28 0.29 5.23
N LEU A 141 -10.09 -0.01 4.21
CA LEU A 141 -11.47 0.46 4.12
C LEU A 141 -12.33 -0.07 5.27
N VAL A 142 -12.27 -1.38 5.54
CA VAL A 142 -13.01 -2.00 6.65
C VAL A 142 -12.59 -1.40 7.99
N GLY A 143 -11.27 -1.26 8.22
CA GLY A 143 -10.74 -0.63 9.42
C GLY A 143 -11.25 0.81 9.59
N THR A 144 -11.25 1.58 8.50
CA THR A 144 -11.73 2.98 8.46
C THR A 144 -13.20 3.07 8.81
N VAL A 145 -14.05 2.25 8.20
CA VAL A 145 -15.50 2.23 8.46
C VAL A 145 -15.80 1.87 9.92
N LEU A 146 -15.09 0.88 10.49
CA LEU A 146 -15.25 0.48 11.88
C LEU A 146 -14.82 1.59 12.85
N SER A 147 -13.66 2.21 12.61
CA SER A 147 -13.16 3.33 13.41
C SER A 147 -14.09 4.55 13.33
N TYR A 148 -14.58 4.90 12.14
CA TYR A 148 -15.52 6.00 11.94
C TYR A 148 -16.80 5.81 12.77
N LYS A 149 -17.47 4.65 12.60
CA LYS A 149 -18.70 4.33 13.35
C LYS A 149 -18.49 4.32 14.86
N ALA A 150 -17.31 3.96 15.33
CA ALA A 150 -17.01 3.91 16.76
C ALA A 150 -16.64 5.28 17.35
N LEU A 151 -16.00 6.16 16.57
CA LEU A 151 -15.76 7.56 16.92
C LEU A 151 -17.05 8.38 16.97
N ASP A 152 -18.01 8.11 16.07
CA ASP A 152 -19.31 8.80 16.07
C ASP A 152 -20.21 8.43 17.25
N ARG A 153 -19.87 7.36 17.97
CA ARG A 153 -20.61 6.86 19.14
C ARG A 153 -19.91 7.19 20.47
N ARG A 154 -18.79 7.92 20.44
CA ARG A 154 -18.12 8.45 21.63
C ARG A 154 -18.75 9.78 22.03
#